data_AF-A0A2P7RFD8-F1
#
_entry.id   AF-A0A2P7RFD8-F1
#
_cell.length_a   1.000
_cell.length_b   1.000
_cell.length_c   1.000
_cell.angle_alpha   90.00
_cell.angle_beta   90.00
_cell.angle_gamma   90.00
#
_symmetry.space_group_name_H-M   'P 1'
#
loop_
_entity.id
_entity.type
_entity.pdbx_description
1 polymer ?
#
loop_
_entity_poly.entity_id
_entity_poly.type
_entity_poly.pdbx_seq_one_letter_code
_entity_poly.pdbx_strand_id
1 'polypeptide(L)'
;SRPVGSCVARGGDTNGPAAVYSIEKYLEWLKAYAPPEAQGMTFGESGPVPAQGAIAQQIFWYTAFTADSVKEGLPVVNADGTPKWRMAPSPHGVYWKDGMKLGYQDAGSWTLLKS
;
A
#
# COMPACT_ATOMS: atom_id res chain seq x y z
N SER A 1 12.21 5.25 -27.79
CA SER A 1 12.98 5.81 -26.67
C SER A 1 13.63 4.66 -25.90
N ARG A 2 14.88 4.80 -25.44
CA ARG A 2 15.50 3.85 -24.48
C ARG A 2 15.37 4.47 -23.09
N PRO A 3 14.50 3.98 -22.20
CA PRO A 3 14.33 4.58 -20.88
C PRO A 3 15.65 4.52 -20.12
N VAL A 4 16.22 5.68 -19.82
CA VAL A 4 17.36 5.84 -18.90
C VAL A 4 16.82 5.89 -17.47
N GLY A 5 17.62 5.50 -16.46
CA GLY A 5 17.21 5.59 -15.06
C GLY A 5 16.29 4.48 -14.52
N SER A 6 16.19 3.32 -15.20
CA SER A 6 15.44 2.16 -14.67
C SER A 6 16.34 1.18 -13.90
N CYS A 7 17.35 0.61 -14.56
CA CYS A 7 18.26 -0.35 -13.95
C CYS A 7 19.54 0.30 -13.40
N VAL A 8 20.27 -0.43 -12.55
CA VAL A 8 21.53 0.01 -11.93
C VAL A 8 22.54 0.49 -12.98
N ALA A 9 22.73 -0.26 -14.07
CA ALA A 9 23.65 0.10 -15.15
C ALA A 9 23.29 1.40 -15.90
N ARG A 10 22.10 1.96 -15.65
CA ARG A 10 21.60 3.20 -16.26
C ARG A 10 21.20 4.26 -15.22
N GLY A 11 21.70 4.14 -13.98
CA GLY A 11 21.46 5.10 -12.90
C GLY A 11 20.10 4.99 -12.21
N GLY A 12 19.34 3.93 -12.46
CA GLY A 12 18.14 3.57 -11.68
C GLY A 12 18.44 2.45 -10.68
N ASP A 13 17.42 1.84 -10.11
CA ASP A 13 17.58 0.72 -9.16
C ASP A 13 16.46 -0.33 -9.20
N THR A 14 15.67 -0.40 -10.28
CA THR A 14 14.55 -1.36 -10.39
C THR A 14 14.98 -2.83 -10.42
N ASN A 15 16.27 -3.10 -10.60
CA ASN A 15 16.86 -4.44 -10.60
C ASN A 15 18.03 -4.58 -9.62
N GLY A 16 18.22 -3.61 -8.71
CA GLY A 16 19.25 -3.70 -7.69
C GLY A 16 18.82 -4.56 -6.50
N PRO A 17 19.73 -4.78 -5.53
CA PRO A 17 19.49 -5.69 -4.42
C PRO A 17 18.26 -5.33 -3.57
N ALA A 18 17.99 -4.04 -3.37
CA ALA A 18 16.82 -3.59 -2.60
C ALA A 18 15.50 -3.90 -3.32
N ALA A 19 15.46 -3.77 -4.65
CA ALA A 19 14.30 -4.09 -5.47
C ALA A 19 14.05 -5.60 -5.57
N VAL A 20 15.12 -6.40 -5.68
CA VAL A 20 15.01 -7.87 -5.64
C VAL A 20 14.46 -8.31 -4.29
N TYR A 21 15.06 -7.84 -3.19
CA TYR A 21 14.61 -8.15 -1.84
C TYR A 21 13.15 -7.78 -1.59
N SER A 22 12.70 -6.60 -2.06
CA SER A 22 11.33 -6.15 -1.82
C SER A 22 10.29 -7.03 -2.50
N ILE A 23 10.55 -7.48 -3.74
CA ILE A 23 9.66 -8.38 -4.46
C ILE A 23 9.68 -9.78 -3.86
N GLU A 24 10.85 -10.31 -3.52
CA GLU A 24 10.96 -11.62 -2.86
C GLU A 24 10.19 -11.64 -1.53
N LYS A 25 10.39 -10.62 -0.68
CA LYS A 25 9.67 -10.52 0.60
C LYS A 25 8.18 -10.27 0.44
N TYR A 26 7.77 -9.45 -0.51
CA TYR A 26 6.37 -9.26 -0.82
C TYR A 26 5.70 -10.60 -1.20
N LEU A 27 6.31 -11.38 -2.09
CA LEU A 27 5.78 -12.67 -2.51
C LEU A 27 5.76 -13.70 -1.38
N GLU A 28 6.79 -13.71 -0.53
CA GLU A 28 6.84 -14.55 0.68
C GLU A 28 5.68 -14.21 1.62
N TRP A 29 5.50 -12.93 1.96
CA TRP A 29 4.47 -12.50 2.90
C TRP A 29 3.05 -12.65 2.34
N LEU A 30 2.86 -12.37 1.05
CA LEU A 30 1.58 -12.57 0.39
C LEU A 30 1.13 -14.03 0.45
N LYS A 31 2.07 -14.98 0.35
CA LYS A 31 1.77 -16.43 0.47
C LYS A 31 1.59 -16.87 1.93
N ALA A 32 2.34 -16.29 2.85
CA ALA A 32 2.37 -16.73 4.25
C ALA A 32 1.26 -16.12 5.12
N TYR A 33 0.85 -14.88 4.85
CA TYR A 33 0.05 -14.09 5.79
C TYR A 33 -1.22 -13.46 5.20
N ALA A 34 -1.36 -13.41 3.88
CA ALA A 34 -2.57 -12.89 3.25
C ALA A 34 -3.61 -13.99 2.99
N PRO A 35 -4.90 -13.64 2.88
CA PRO A 35 -5.92 -14.57 2.40
C PRO A 35 -5.54 -15.20 1.05
N PRO A 36 -5.80 -16.51 0.81
CA PRO A 36 -5.41 -17.19 -0.43
C PRO A 36 -5.88 -16.51 -1.72
N GLU A 37 -7.06 -15.89 -1.69
CA GLU A 37 -7.68 -15.16 -2.79
C GLU A 37 -7.00 -13.82 -3.11
N ALA A 38 -6.15 -13.29 -2.21
CA ALA A 38 -5.56 -11.96 -2.34
C ALA A 38 -4.69 -11.80 -3.60
N GLN A 39 -4.06 -12.87 -4.09
CA GLN A 39 -3.23 -12.82 -5.31
C GLN A 39 -4.04 -12.50 -6.58
N GLY A 40 -5.33 -12.85 -6.60
CA GLY A 40 -6.21 -12.60 -7.74
C GLY A 40 -6.98 -11.29 -7.64
N MET A 41 -6.91 -10.59 -6.51
CA MET A 41 -7.70 -9.38 -6.27
C MET A 41 -7.18 -8.20 -7.07
N THR A 42 -8.12 -7.48 -7.68
CA THR A 42 -7.94 -6.12 -8.16
C THR A 42 -7.97 -5.14 -6.99
N PHE A 43 -7.61 -3.88 -7.29
CA PHE A 43 -7.67 -2.80 -6.32
C PHE A 43 -9.06 -2.65 -5.68
N GLY A 44 -10.12 -2.65 -6.51
CA GLY A 44 -11.50 -2.47 -6.04
C GLY A 44 -12.00 -3.63 -5.17
N GLU A 45 -11.50 -4.84 -5.38
CA GLU A 45 -11.82 -6.00 -4.55
C GLU A 45 -11.07 -5.98 -3.22
N SER A 46 -9.82 -5.53 -3.21
CA SER A 46 -9.00 -5.45 -1.99
C SER A 46 -9.39 -4.30 -1.06
N GLY A 47 -9.89 -3.18 -1.60
CA GLY A 47 -10.18 -1.96 -0.82
C GLY A 47 -11.17 -2.14 0.34
N PRO A 48 -12.28 -2.88 0.16
CA PRO A 48 -13.26 -3.10 1.23
C PRO A 48 -12.86 -4.15 2.28
N VAL A 49 -11.81 -4.95 2.03
CA VAL A 49 -11.42 -6.08 2.90
C VAL A 49 -11.17 -5.69 4.37
N PRO A 50 -10.56 -4.54 4.71
CA PRO A 50 -10.38 -4.14 6.11
C PRO A 50 -11.68 -4.01 6.89
N ALA A 51 -12.77 -3.57 6.26
CA ALA A 51 -14.08 -3.39 6.92
C ALA A 51 -14.70 -4.74 7.34
N GLN A 52 -14.31 -5.84 6.70
CA GLN A 52 -14.80 -7.19 6.93
C GLN A 52 -14.16 -7.84 8.17
N GLY A 53 -13.06 -7.29 8.69
CA GLY A 53 -12.36 -7.82 9.87
C GLY A 53 -11.60 -9.13 9.63
N ALA A 54 -11.41 -9.53 8.37
CA ALA A 54 -10.69 -10.74 7.99
C ALA A 54 -9.15 -10.59 8.01
N ILE A 55 -8.65 -9.36 8.12
CA ILE A 55 -7.23 -9.04 8.13
C ILE A 55 -6.89 -8.10 9.28
N ALA A 56 -5.65 -8.15 9.76
CA ALA A 56 -5.14 -7.27 10.80
C ALA A 56 -4.43 -6.02 10.25
N GLN A 57 -4.01 -6.04 8.97
CA GLN A 57 -3.28 -4.95 8.34
C GLN A 57 -3.51 -4.91 6.83
N GLN A 58 -3.63 -3.70 6.27
CA GLN A 58 -3.56 -3.44 4.84
C GLN A 58 -2.61 -2.28 4.57
N ILE A 59 -1.75 -2.44 3.56
CA ILE A 59 -0.90 -1.35 3.06
C ILE A 59 -1.69 -0.58 2.02
N PHE A 60 -1.61 0.75 2.11
CA PHE A 60 -2.23 1.71 1.20
C PHE A 60 -3.77 1.78 1.25
N TRP A 61 -4.30 2.96 1.56
CA TRP A 61 -5.74 3.22 1.63
C TRP A 61 -6.04 4.52 0.87
N TYR A 62 -7.11 4.52 0.08
CA TYR A 62 -7.77 5.78 -0.27
C TYR A 62 -8.79 6.15 0.80
N THR A 63 -8.89 7.45 1.06
CA THR A 63 -9.93 8.01 1.93
C THR A 63 -11.35 7.67 1.46
N ALA A 64 -11.53 7.31 0.19
CA ALA A 64 -12.79 6.81 -0.33
C ALA A 64 -13.31 5.56 0.40
N PHE A 65 -12.43 4.70 0.95
CA PHE A 65 -12.82 3.46 1.62
C PHE A 65 -12.96 3.60 3.14
N THR A 66 -12.55 4.73 3.72
CA THR A 66 -12.52 4.87 5.18
C THR A 66 -13.92 5.01 5.78
N ALA A 67 -14.84 5.71 5.11
CA ALA A 67 -16.21 5.87 5.58
C ALA A 67 -16.96 4.52 5.72
N ASP A 68 -16.72 3.59 4.80
CA ASP A 68 -17.31 2.27 4.86
C ASP A 68 -16.71 1.40 5.98
N SER A 69 -15.50 1.69 6.43
CA SER A 69 -14.82 0.94 7.50
C SER A 69 -15.24 1.32 8.94
N VAL A 70 -16.11 2.32 9.09
CA VAL A 70 -16.55 2.85 10.40
C VAL A 70 -18.06 2.78 10.62
N LYS A 71 -18.78 2.05 9.76
CA LYS A 71 -20.23 1.84 9.92
C LYS A 71 -20.54 0.99 11.15
N GLU A 72 -21.62 1.34 11.84
CA GLU A 72 -22.11 0.57 12.99
C GLU A 72 -22.42 -0.89 12.61
N GLY A 73 -22.18 -1.81 13.55
CA GLY A 73 -22.43 -3.25 13.36
C GLY A 73 -21.31 -4.00 12.62
N LEU A 74 -20.28 -3.32 12.12
CA LEU A 74 -19.12 -3.98 11.52
C LEU A 74 -18.23 -4.65 12.57
N PRO A 75 -17.57 -5.78 12.23
CA PRO A 75 -16.67 -6.49 13.16
C PRO A 75 -15.46 -5.65 13.59
N VAL A 76 -15.17 -4.58 12.84
CA VAL A 76 -14.05 -3.67 13.08
C VAL A 76 -14.43 -2.37 13.78
N VAL A 77 -15.66 -2.30 14.29
CA VAL A 77 -16.15 -1.22 15.16
C VAL A 77 -16.42 -1.81 16.54
N ASN A 78 -16.06 -1.07 17.59
CA ASN A 78 -16.28 -1.46 18.97
C ASN A 78 -17.76 -1.26 19.37
N ALA A 79 -18.17 -1.85 20.49
CA ALA A 79 -19.53 -1.69 21.01
C ALA A 79 -19.90 -0.24 21.36
N ASP A 80 -18.91 0.61 21.64
CA ASP A 80 -19.07 2.04 21.89
C ASP A 80 -19.08 2.91 20.62
N GLY A 81 -19.07 2.28 19.43
CA GLY A 81 -19.05 2.95 18.13
C GLY A 81 -17.67 3.41 17.66
N THR A 82 -16.61 3.23 18.45
CA THR A 82 -15.27 3.65 18.03
C THR A 82 -14.64 2.65 17.04
N PRO A 83 -13.88 3.09 16.02
CA PRO A 83 -13.22 2.17 15.10
C PRO A 83 -12.06 1.45 15.79
N LYS A 84 -11.84 0.17 15.45
CA LYS A 84 -10.66 -0.60 15.87
C LYS A 84 -9.42 -0.26 15.03
N TRP A 85 -9.61 0.12 13.78
CA TRP A 85 -8.54 0.46 12.85
C TRP A 85 -7.88 1.81 13.15
N ARG A 86 -6.59 1.91 12.82
CA ARG A 86 -5.79 3.14 12.87
C ARG A 86 -4.95 3.24 11.62
N MET A 87 -4.76 4.46 11.13
CA MET A 87 -3.77 4.75 10.10
C MET A 87 -2.45 5.12 10.77
N ALA A 88 -1.39 4.48 10.32
CA ALA A 88 -0.04 4.73 10.78
C ALA A 88 0.85 5.11 9.58
N PRO A 89 1.93 5.86 9.80
CA PRO A 89 2.98 6.03 8.81
C PRO A 89 3.48 4.66 8.31
N SER A 90 3.95 4.61 7.05
CA SER A 90 4.56 3.39 6.53
C SER A 90 5.76 2.98 7.40
N PRO A 91 6.00 1.68 7.62
CA PRO A 91 7.18 1.22 8.36
C PRO A 91 8.47 1.40 7.54
N HIS A 92 9.60 1.52 8.23
CA HIS A 92 10.92 1.48 7.60
C HIS A 92 11.34 0.05 7.30
N GLY A 93 11.81 -0.20 6.07
CA GLY A 93 12.37 -1.49 5.66
C GLY A 93 13.87 -1.58 5.95
N VAL A 94 14.44 -2.78 5.83
CA VAL A 94 15.86 -3.06 6.13
C VAL A 94 16.87 -2.30 5.26
N TYR A 95 16.45 -1.84 4.08
CA TYR A 95 17.27 -1.02 3.18
C TYR A 95 17.09 0.49 3.37
N TRP A 96 16.15 0.91 4.21
CA TRP A 96 15.88 2.32 4.45
C TRP A 96 17.01 2.97 5.27
N LYS A 97 17.34 4.22 4.96
CA LYS A 97 18.31 5.05 5.68
C LYS A 97 17.75 6.47 5.82
N ASP A 98 18.21 7.19 6.84
CA ASP A 98 17.85 8.59 7.04
C ASP A 98 18.05 9.41 5.76
N GLY A 99 17.03 10.18 5.38
CA GLY A 99 16.99 10.96 4.15
C GLY A 99 16.41 10.23 2.93
N MET A 100 16.16 8.92 3.00
CA MET A 100 15.43 8.21 1.92
C MET A 100 13.94 8.51 1.96
N LYS A 101 13.34 8.74 0.78
CA LYS A 101 11.88 8.88 0.65
C LYS A 101 11.19 7.58 1.06
N LEU A 102 10.11 7.71 1.83
CA LEU A 102 9.29 6.59 2.27
C LEU A 102 8.00 6.50 1.43
N GLY A 103 7.92 5.47 0.58
CA GLY A 103 6.81 5.28 -0.34
C GLY A 103 6.75 6.26 -1.51
N TYR A 104 5.82 6.01 -2.44
CA TYR A 104 5.50 6.97 -3.49
C TYR A 104 4.63 8.10 -2.91
N GLN A 105 4.80 9.32 -3.41
CA GLN A 105 3.99 10.46 -3.00
C GLN A 105 3.54 11.17 -4.27
N ASP A 106 2.23 11.28 -4.41
CA ASP A 106 1.60 12.05 -5.47
C ASP A 106 1.71 13.55 -5.16
N ALA A 107 2.11 14.32 -6.17
CA ALA A 107 2.00 15.77 -6.14
C ALA A 107 0.84 16.15 -7.06
N GLY A 108 -0.28 16.59 -6.48
CA GLY A 108 -1.41 17.07 -7.25
C GLY A 108 -1.00 18.25 -8.12
N SER A 109 -1.28 18.17 -9.42
CA SER A 109 -1.03 19.25 -10.37
C SER A 109 -2.28 19.52 -11.19
N TRP A 110 -2.63 20.79 -11.35
CA TRP A 110 -3.68 21.21 -12.27
C TRP A 110 -3.05 21.82 -13.52
N THR A 111 -3.36 21.25 -14.68
CA THR A 111 -3.04 21.87 -15.97
C THR A 111 -4.24 22.69 -16.42
N LEU A 112 -4.09 24.01 -16.41
CA LEU A 112 -5.07 24.95 -16.96
C LEU A 112 -4.73 25.17 -18.45
N LEU A 113 -5.55 24.64 -19.35
CA LEU A 113 -5.37 24.86 -20.78
C LEU A 113 -5.67 26.33 -21.12
N LYS A 114 -4.87 26.93 -22.00
CA LYS A 114 -5.19 28.25 -22.54
C LYS A 114 -6.40 28.11 -23.47
N SER A 115 -7.37 29.01 -23.30
CA SER A 115 -8.49 29.22 -24.22
C SER A 115 -8.00 29.67 -25.59
#